data_AF-A0A059WYA3-F1
#
_entry.id   AF-A0A059WYA3-F1
#
_cell.length_a   1.000
_cell.length_b   1.000
_cell.length_c   1.000
_cell.angle_alpha   90.00
_cell.angle_beta   90.00
_cell.angle_gamma   90.00
#
_symmetry.space_group_name_H-M   'P 1'
#
loop_
_entity.id
_entity.type
_entity.pdbx_description
1 polymer ?
#
loop_
_entity_poly.entity_id
_entity_poly.type
_entity_poly.pdbx_seq_one_letter_code
_entity_poly.pdbx_strand_id
1 'polypeptide(L)'
;CALSTADAASGIIRFQEESGTQQEYSSLLIGHWRKTTIGYVGPRDEHLVLHPDGTAENWIVTAQSRGQPVTGRWSVEGKTLTLVIGDNENSRPFTFYQGQLVFPNIPNRRGFWEKIQ
;
A
#
# COMPACT_ATOMS: atom_id res chain seq x y z
N CYS A 1 50.51 -33.96 6.31
CA CYS A 1 50.12 -34.33 4.92
C CYS A 1 48.64 -34.06 4.73
N ALA A 2 48.31 -33.50 3.57
CA ALA A 2 47.04 -32.88 3.24
C ALA A 2 45.87 -33.87 3.12
N LEU A 3 44.66 -33.38 3.38
CA LEU A 3 43.46 -33.78 2.64
C LEU A 3 42.71 -32.49 2.27
N SER A 4 42.77 -32.18 0.98
CA SER A 4 41.99 -31.19 0.28
C SER A 4 40.83 -31.93 -0.38
N THR A 5 39.61 -31.47 -0.16
CA THR A 5 38.46 -31.76 -1.01
C THR A 5 37.62 -30.50 -1.07
N ALA A 6 37.60 -29.91 -2.28
CA ALA A 6 36.80 -28.75 -2.62
C ALA A 6 35.32 -29.11 -2.53
N ASP A 7 34.55 -28.38 -1.73
CA ASP A 7 33.09 -28.43 -1.81
C ASP A 7 32.63 -27.37 -2.81
N ALA A 8 31.81 -27.82 -3.75
CA ALA A 8 31.36 -27.03 -4.88
C ALA A 8 30.58 -25.81 -4.39
N ALA A 9 30.98 -24.62 -4.84
CA ALA A 9 30.21 -23.40 -4.67
C ALA A 9 28.89 -23.51 -5.46
N SER A 10 27.91 -24.17 -4.85
CA SER A 10 26.52 -24.13 -5.30
C SER A 10 25.95 -22.81 -4.81
N GLY A 11 25.96 -21.82 -5.71
CA GLY A 11 25.35 -20.52 -5.49
C GLY A 11 23.85 -20.68 -5.28
N ILE A 12 23.43 -20.93 -4.05
CA ILE A 12 22.04 -20.87 -3.64
C ILE A 12 21.63 -19.40 -3.79
N ILE A 13 20.91 -19.09 -4.87
CA ILE A 13 20.17 -17.83 -4.99
C ILE A 13 19.14 -17.85 -3.87
N ARG A 14 19.45 -17.16 -2.77
CA ARG A 14 18.46 -16.84 -1.75
C ARG A 14 17.55 -15.80 -2.37
N PHE A 15 16.43 -16.24 -2.92
CA PHE A 15 15.30 -15.34 -3.13
C PHE A 15 14.93 -14.81 -1.75
N GLN A 16 15.32 -13.56 -1.47
CA GLN A 16 14.78 -12.82 -0.33
C GLN A 16 13.31 -12.60 -0.66
N GLU A 17 12.48 -13.55 -0.25
CA GLU A 17 11.06 -13.32 -0.11
C GLU A 17 10.94 -12.20 0.93
N GLU A 18 10.57 -10.99 0.50
CA GLU A 18 10.21 -9.87 1.37
C GLU A 18 9.02 -10.29 2.25
N SER A 19 9.32 -11.07 3.27
CA SER A 19 8.46 -11.48 4.36
C SER A 19 8.50 -10.37 5.40
N GLY A 20 8.15 -9.16 4.94
CA GLY A 20 7.88 -8.04 5.84
C GLY A 20 6.85 -8.49 6.87
N THR A 21 7.15 -8.23 8.13
CA THR A 21 6.23 -8.61 9.20
C THR A 21 4.95 -7.76 9.11
N GLN A 22 3.81 -8.25 9.59
CA GLN A 22 2.57 -7.47 9.62
C GLN A 22 2.75 -6.10 10.30
N GLN A 23 3.61 -6.04 11.33
CA GLN A 23 3.98 -4.83 12.05
C GLN A 23 4.73 -3.82 11.15
N GLU A 24 5.63 -4.31 10.30
CA GLU A 24 6.43 -3.51 9.38
C GLU A 24 5.56 -2.91 8.27
N TYR A 25 4.66 -3.69 7.68
CA TYR A 25 3.74 -3.14 6.69
C TYR A 25 2.76 -2.14 7.29
N SER A 26 2.28 -2.40 8.51
CA SER A 26 1.41 -1.47 9.23
C SER A 26 2.11 -0.12 9.43
N SER A 27 3.37 -0.10 9.88
CA SER A 27 4.10 1.15 10.11
C SER A 27 4.37 1.94 8.82
N LEU A 28 4.62 1.26 7.70
CA LEU A 28 4.82 1.89 6.40
C LEU A 28 3.53 2.50 5.84
N LEU A 29 2.40 1.81 6.03
CA LEU A 29 1.06 2.22 5.56
C LEU A 29 0.50 3.42 6.33
N ILE A 30 0.88 3.62 7.58
CA ILE A 30 0.42 4.77 8.38
C ILE A 30 0.81 6.09 7.69
N GLY A 31 -0.18 6.98 7.56
CA GLY A 31 -0.01 8.32 7.02
C GLY A 31 -1.13 8.76 6.09
N HIS A 32 -0.93 9.91 5.46
CA HIS A 32 -1.85 10.48 4.48
C HIS A 32 -1.38 10.15 3.07
N TRP A 33 -2.25 9.54 2.28
CA TRP A 33 -2.02 9.14 0.91
C TRP A 33 -2.98 9.86 -0.03
N ARG A 34 -2.50 10.22 -1.23
CA ARG A 34 -3.32 10.82 -2.28
C ARG A 34 -3.07 10.15 -3.62
N LYS A 35 -4.16 9.86 -4.33
CA LYS A 35 -4.15 9.45 -5.72
C LYS A 35 -4.91 10.48 -6.55
N THR A 36 -4.24 11.07 -7.53
CA THR A 36 -4.84 12.00 -8.48
C THR A 36 -5.22 11.26 -9.76
N THR A 37 -6.47 11.41 -10.19
CA THR A 37 -6.96 10.92 -11.48
C THR A 37 -7.38 12.10 -12.34
N ILE A 38 -6.87 12.19 -13.56
CA ILE A 38 -7.31 13.20 -14.54
C ILE A 38 -8.45 12.61 -15.37
N GLY A 39 -9.67 13.06 -15.10
CA GLY A 39 -10.86 12.70 -15.87
C GLY A 39 -11.27 13.79 -16.86
N TYR A 40 -12.33 13.52 -17.63
CA TYR A 40 -12.89 14.48 -18.58
C TYR A 40 -13.31 15.80 -17.93
N VAL A 41 -13.83 15.74 -16.70
CA VAL A 41 -14.32 16.91 -15.93
C VAL A 41 -13.21 17.64 -15.15
N GLY A 42 -11.96 17.18 -15.25
CA GLY A 42 -10.81 17.74 -14.54
C GLY A 42 -10.17 16.78 -13.53
N PRO A 43 -9.21 17.27 -12.74
CA PRO A 43 -8.52 16.47 -11.73
C PRO A 43 -9.47 16.10 -10.58
N ARG A 44 -9.34 14.85 -10.13
CA ARG A 44 -9.99 14.30 -8.94
C ARG A 44 -8.93 13.70 -8.05
N ASP A 45 -8.79 14.24 -6.85
CA ASP A 45 -7.90 13.74 -5.82
C ASP A 45 -8.68 12.87 -4.86
N GLU A 46 -8.23 11.64 -4.69
CA GLU A 46 -8.72 10.73 -3.67
C GLU A 46 -7.70 10.70 -2.54
N HIS A 47 -8.17 11.04 -1.34
CA HIS A 47 -7.35 11.08 -0.14
C HIS A 47 -7.71 9.89 0.76
N LEU A 48 -6.69 9.22 1.29
CA LEU A 48 -6.80 8.12 2.22
C LEU A 48 -5.84 8.37 3.39
N VAL A 49 -6.35 8.43 4.61
CA VAL A 49 -5.54 8.52 5.82
C VAL A 49 -5.65 7.21 6.57
N LEU A 50 -4.51 6.60 6.90
CA LEU A 50 -4.42 5.38 7.70
C LEU A 50 -3.75 5.73 9.03
N HIS A 51 -4.52 5.64 10.12
CA HIS A 51 -4.07 6.01 11.45
C HIS A 51 -3.45 4.82 12.20
N PRO A 52 -2.51 5.04 13.15
CA PRO A 52 -1.88 3.98 13.93
C PRO A 52 -2.84 3.11 14.77
N ASP A 53 -4.02 3.64 15.11
CA ASP A 53 -5.04 2.95 15.90
C ASP A 53 -5.96 2.03 15.06
N GLY A 54 -5.65 1.89 13.77
CA GLY A 54 -6.43 1.11 12.81
C GLY A 54 -7.68 1.84 12.30
N THR A 55 -7.86 3.12 12.57
CA THR A 55 -8.91 3.94 11.93
C THR A 55 -8.43 4.46 10.57
N ALA A 56 -9.37 4.63 9.64
CA ALA A 56 -9.11 5.17 8.32
C ALA A 56 -10.09 6.29 7.98
N GLU A 57 -9.66 7.23 7.15
CA GLU A 57 -10.50 8.28 6.58
C GLU A 57 -10.31 8.32 5.07
N ASN A 58 -11.41 8.52 4.33
CA ASN A 58 -11.36 8.73 2.89
C ASN A 58 -12.24 9.89 2.47
N TRP A 59 -11.75 10.72 1.56
CA TRP A 59 -12.54 11.75 0.91
C TRP A 59 -12.03 12.05 -0.49
N ILE A 60 -12.84 12.77 -1.25
CA ILE A 60 -12.55 13.16 -2.61
C ILE A 60 -12.52 14.68 -2.70
N VAL A 61 -11.52 15.21 -3.38
CA VAL A 61 -11.42 16.63 -3.75
C VAL A 61 -11.49 16.74 -5.27
N THR A 62 -12.27 17.70 -5.74
CA THR A 62 -12.34 18.09 -7.16
C THR A 62 -12.00 19.57 -7.27
N ALA A 63 -11.89 20.09 -8.50
CA ALA A 63 -11.70 21.52 -8.73
C ALA A 63 -12.82 22.40 -8.12
N GLN A 64 -14.01 21.84 -7.88
CA GLN A 64 -15.18 22.61 -7.47
C GLN A 64 -15.59 22.37 -6.02
N SER A 65 -15.15 21.26 -5.42
CA SER A 65 -15.67 20.83 -4.12
C SER A 65 -14.73 19.88 -3.39
N ARG A 66 -14.93 19.82 -2.08
CA ARG A 66 -14.35 18.81 -1.20
C ARG A 66 -15.48 18.00 -0.57
N GLY A 67 -15.43 16.68 -0.74
CA GLY A 67 -16.34 15.75 -0.09
C GLY A 67 -16.09 15.67 1.42
N GLN A 68 -17.13 15.31 2.17
CA GLN A 68 -16.99 15.03 3.60
C GLN A 68 -16.17 13.73 3.81
N PRO A 69 -15.26 13.68 4.80
CA PRO A 69 -14.57 12.45 5.16
C PRO A 69 -15.54 11.34 5.57
N VAL A 70 -15.34 10.16 4.98
CA VAL A 70 -15.96 8.92 5.42
C VAL A 70 -14.95 8.17 6.27
N THR A 71 -15.32 7.87 7.51
CA THR A 71 -14.47 7.15 8.46
C THR A 71 -14.65 5.66 8.33
N GLY A 72 -13.63 4.91 8.75
CA GLY A 72 -13.58 3.47 8.64
C GLY A 72 -12.50 2.84 9.50
N ARG A 73 -12.21 1.58 9.19
CA ARG A 73 -11.14 0.80 9.79
C ARG A 73 -10.23 0.25 8.71
N TRP A 74 -8.99 -0.01 9.07
CA TRP A 74 -8.05 -0.71 8.22
C TRP A 74 -7.26 -1.74 9.00
N SER A 75 -6.82 -2.77 8.28
CA SER A 75 -5.91 -3.79 8.79
C SER A 75 -5.04 -4.30 7.65
N VAL A 76 -3.91 -4.89 8.02
CA VAL A 76 -3.00 -5.52 7.07
C VAL A 76 -2.72 -6.95 7.50
N GLU A 77 -2.72 -7.87 6.55
CA GLU A 77 -2.31 -9.26 6.73
C GLU A 77 -1.38 -9.62 5.57
N GLY A 78 -0.10 -9.85 5.87
CA GLY A 78 0.94 -9.98 4.84
C GLY A 78 0.98 -8.76 3.90
N LYS A 79 0.87 -9.01 2.59
CA LYS A 79 0.80 -7.95 1.54
C LYS A 79 -0.64 -7.59 1.14
N THR A 80 -1.62 -7.88 1.98
CA THR A 80 -3.04 -7.58 1.75
C THR A 80 -3.51 -6.49 2.69
N LEU A 81 -4.01 -5.38 2.13
CA LEU A 81 -4.63 -4.28 2.86
C LEU A 81 -6.15 -4.46 2.80
N THR A 82 -6.78 -4.49 3.96
CA THR A 82 -8.24 -4.49 4.12
C THR A 82 -8.69 -3.11 4.60
N LEU A 83 -9.60 -2.51 3.86
CA LEU A 83 -10.25 -1.22 4.17
C LEU A 83 -11.74 -1.45 4.34
N VAL A 84 -12.28 -1.01 5.46
CA VAL A 84 -13.73 -0.97 5.73
C VAL A 84 -14.10 0.49 5.89
N ILE A 85 -14.69 1.11 4.87
CA ILE A 85 -15.02 2.55 4.87
C ILE A 85 -16.50 2.73 4.54
N GLY A 86 -17.24 3.34 5.46
CA GLY A 86 -18.71 3.32 5.41
C GLY A 86 -19.22 1.88 5.34
N ASP A 87 -20.09 1.59 4.38
CA ASP A 87 -20.65 0.25 4.15
C ASP A 87 -19.83 -0.61 3.17
N ASN A 88 -18.65 -0.15 2.75
CA ASN A 88 -17.83 -0.83 1.76
C ASN A 88 -16.61 -1.48 2.40
N GLU A 89 -16.46 -2.79 2.22
CA GLU A 89 -15.25 -3.53 2.53
C GLU A 89 -14.45 -3.82 1.25
N ASN A 90 -13.15 -3.57 1.30
CA ASN A 90 -12.23 -3.81 0.20
C ASN A 90 -10.93 -4.43 0.72
N SER A 91 -10.70 -5.70 0.41
CA SER A 91 -9.46 -6.40 0.74
C SER A 91 -8.69 -6.75 -0.54
N ARG A 92 -7.51 -6.15 -0.72
CA ARG A 92 -6.72 -6.25 -1.96
C ARG A 92 -5.22 -6.23 -1.67
N PRO A 93 -4.39 -6.83 -2.54
CA PRO A 93 -2.95 -6.75 -2.42
C PRO A 93 -2.46 -5.30 -2.58
N PHE A 94 -1.36 -4.96 -1.93
CA PHE A 94 -0.64 -3.70 -2.13
C PHE A 94 0.86 -3.95 -2.36
N THR A 95 1.59 -2.91 -2.78
CA THR A 95 3.05 -2.88 -2.74
C THR A 95 3.52 -1.45 -2.57
N PHE A 96 4.77 -1.25 -2.15
CA PHE A 96 5.43 0.06 -2.25
C PHE A 96 6.34 0.06 -3.47
N TYR A 97 6.28 1.12 -4.27
CA TYR A 97 7.16 1.31 -5.43
C TYR A 97 7.66 2.76 -5.43
N GLN A 98 8.97 2.95 -5.35
CA GLN A 98 9.60 4.27 -5.32
C GLN A 98 9.02 5.22 -4.25
N GLY A 99 8.69 4.69 -3.07
CA GLY A 99 8.10 5.45 -1.96
C GLY A 99 6.60 5.73 -2.08
N GLN A 100 5.95 5.33 -3.18
CA GLN A 100 4.51 5.42 -3.37
C GLN A 100 3.82 4.13 -2.95
N LEU A 101 2.64 4.26 -2.35
CA LEU A 101 1.75 3.13 -2.11
C LEU A 101 1.07 2.77 -3.44
N VAL A 102 1.20 1.52 -3.87
CA VAL A 102 0.49 1.00 -5.04
C VAL A 102 -0.67 0.15 -4.55
N PHE A 103 -1.89 0.70 -4.65
CA PHE A 103 -3.11 0.06 -4.16
C PHE A 103 -4.33 0.36 -5.06
N PRO A 104 -5.14 -0.65 -5.43
CA PRO A 104 -4.84 -2.08 -5.29
C PRO A 104 -3.71 -2.47 -6.25
N ASN A 105 -2.79 -3.35 -5.83
CA ASN A 105 -1.72 -3.87 -6.68
C ASN A 105 -2.24 -4.99 -7.60
N ILE A 106 -3.16 -4.63 -8.50
CA ILE A 106 -3.77 -5.55 -9.47
C ILE A 106 -3.53 -5.01 -10.89
N PRO A 107 -3.09 -5.85 -11.84
CA PRO A 107 -2.90 -5.45 -13.23
C PRO A 107 -4.11 -4.68 -13.78
N ASN A 108 -3.84 -3.59 -14.52
CA ASN A 108 -4.83 -2.67 -15.10
C ASN A 108 -5.74 -1.95 -14.08
N ARG A 109 -5.46 -2.06 -12.78
CA ARG A 109 -6.23 -1.43 -11.69
C ARG A 109 -5.35 -0.78 -10.62
N ARG A 110 -4.04 -0.68 -10.89
CA ARG A 110 -3.07 -0.08 -9.97
C ARG A 110 -3.37 1.41 -9.79
N GLY A 111 -3.60 1.81 -8.54
CA GLY A 111 -3.54 3.21 -8.12
C GLY A 111 -2.18 3.49 -7.51
N PHE A 112 -1.51 4.54 -7.97
CA PHE A 112 -0.30 5.06 -7.34
C PHE A 112 -0.71 6.18 -6.40
N TRP A 113 -0.39 6.00 -5.12
CA TRP A 113 -0.73 6.93 -4.07
C TRP A 113 0.55 7.55 -3.52
N GLU A 114 0.59 8.87 -3.57
CA GLU A 114 1.66 9.70 -3.04
C GLU A 114 1.44 9.90 -1.55
N LYS A 115 2.52 9.84 -0.76
CA LYS A 115 2.45 10.22 0.65
C LYS A 115 2.41 11.75 0.74
N ILE A 116 1.40 12.29 1.39
CA ILE A 116 1.31 13.71 1.74
C ILE A 116 1.99 13.90 3.10
N GLN A 117 2.89 14.89 3.17
CA GLN A 117 3.55 15.32 4.41
C GLN A 117 2.69 16.32 5.18
#